data_AF-A0A1F8F2U1-F1
#
_entry.id   AF-A0A1F8F2U1-F1
#
_cell.length_a   1.000
_cell.length_b   1.000
_cell.length_c   1.000
_cell.angle_alpha   90.00
_cell.angle_beta   90.00
_cell.angle_gamma   90.00
#
_symmetry.space_group_name_H-M   'P 1'
#
loop_
_entity.id
_entity.type
_entity.pdbx_description
1 polymer ?
#
loop_
_entity_poly.entity_id
_entity_poly.type
_entity_poly.pdbx_seq_one_letter_code
_entity_poly.pdbx_strand_id
1 'polypeptide(L)' 'MQKITTKVFVWASIAFGIVGLLMVITTSPESDGPNVYLLKLLFTAVIVILVSFALTVAGRYFNNKS' A
#
# COMPACT_ATOMS: atom_id res chain seq x y z
N MET A 1 -8.77 -17.16 -5.35
CA MET A 1 -8.43 -15.73 -5.09
C MET A 1 -9.42 -15.20 -4.07
N GLN A 2 -8.99 -14.90 -2.83
CA GLN A 2 -9.88 -14.27 -1.86
C GLN A 2 -10.32 -12.91 -2.41
N LYS A 3 -11.59 -12.79 -2.81
CA LYS A 3 -12.18 -11.56 -3.38
C LYS A 3 -11.96 -10.35 -2.46
N ILE A 4 -11.85 -10.58 -1.15
CA ILE A 4 -11.60 -9.56 -0.13
C ILE A 4 -10.16 -9.06 -0.21
N THR A 5 -9.17 -9.95 -0.22
CA THR A 5 -7.73 -9.59 -0.27
C THR A 5 -7.40 -8.79 -1.53
N THR A 6 -7.98 -9.17 -2.68
CA THR A 6 -7.82 -8.40 -3.92
C THR A 6 -8.45 -7.02 -3.84
N LYS A 7 -9.62 -6.88 -3.21
CA LYS A 7 -10.25 -5.57 -3.00
C LYS A 7 -9.40 -4.68 -2.10
N VAL A 8 -8.91 -5.21 -0.98
CA VAL A 8 -8.04 -4.47 -0.04
C VAL A 8 -6.76 -4.02 -0.72
N PHE A 9 -6.15 -4.89 -1.53
CA PHE A 9 -4.96 -4.55 -2.32
C PHE A 9 -5.22 -3.39 -3.29
N VAL A 10 -6.35 -3.38 -4.00
CA VAL A 10 -6.69 -2.31 -4.96
C VAL A 10 -6.89 -0.98 -4.24
N TRP A 11 -7.66 -0.96 -3.15
CA TRP A 11 -7.87 0.27 -2.38
C TRP A 11 -6.56 0.82 -1.80
N ALA A 12 -5.70 -0.06 -1.27
CA ALA A 12 -4.39 0.34 -0.75
C ALA A 12 -3.47 0.88 -1.86
N SER A 13 -3.52 0.30 -3.06
CA SER A 13 -2.75 0.77 -4.22
C SER A 13 -3.21 2.15 -4.70
N ILE A 14 -4.52 2.40 -4.72
CA ILE A 14 -5.09 3.71 -5.05
C ILE A 14 -4.65 4.74 -4.00
N ALA A 15 -4.77 4.41 -2.71
CA ALA A 15 -4.35 5.30 -1.62
C ALA A 15 -2.84 5.60 -1.70
N PHE A 16 -2.00 4.60 -1.96
CA PHE A 16 -0.57 4.78 -2.17
C PHE A 16 -0.27 5.77 -3.31
N GLY A 17 -0.97 5.63 -4.44
CA GLY A 17 -0.83 6.54 -5.58
C GLY A 17 -1.22 7.97 -5.24
N ILE A 18 -2.38 8.17 -4.61
CA ILE A 18 -2.85 9.50 -4.20
C ILE A 18 -1.87 10.16 -3.23
N VAL A 19 -1.40 9.42 -2.23
CA VAL A 19 -0.52 9.94 -1.17
C VAL A 19 0.89 10.22 -1.71
N GLY A 20 1.41 9.36 -2.58
CA GLY A 20 2.66 9.62 -3.28
C GLY A 20 2.58 10.87 -4.15
N LEU A 21 1.47 11.05 -4.86
CA LEU A 21 1.25 12.24 -5.70
C LEU A 21 1.11 13.51 -4.85
N LEU A 22 0.40 13.42 -3.71
CA LEU A 22 0.34 14.51 -2.72
C LEU A 22 1.74 14.87 -2.20
N MET A 23 2.60 13.90 -1.90
CA MET A 23 3.99 14.19 -1.51
C MET A 23 4.75 14.93 -2.60
N VAL A 24 4.63 14.52 -3.86
CA VAL A 24 5.31 15.18 -4.98
C VAL A 24 4.87 16.63 -5.13
N ILE A 25 3.57 16.92 -5.04
CA ILE A 25 3.07 18.30 -5.25
C ILE A 25 3.26 19.22 -4.04
N THR A 26 3.32 18.66 -2.83
CA THR A 26 3.44 19.44 -1.58
C THR A 26 4.88 19.61 -1.11
N THR A 27 5.82 18.80 -1.62
CA THR A 27 7.24 18.94 -1.28
C THR A 27 7.79 20.18 -1.97
N SER A 28 8.18 21.17 -1.17
CA SER A 28 8.82 22.38 -1.67
C SER A 28 10.36 22.25 -1.60
N PRO A 29 11.11 22.88 -2.51
CA PRO A 29 12.57 22.92 -2.40
C PRO A 29 13.07 23.70 -1.16
N GLU A 30 12.20 24.50 -0.53
CA GLU A 30 12.52 25.27 0.68
C GLU A 30 12.21 24.52 1.98
N SER A 31 11.53 23.37 1.90
CA SER A 31 11.23 22.54 3.06
C SER A 31 12.35 21.55 3.36
N ASP A 32 12.66 21.35 4.65
CA ASP A 32 13.67 20.41 5.19
C ASP A 32 13.42 18.91 4.86
N GLY A 33 12.47 18.60 3.97
CA GLY A 33 12.20 17.25 3.49
C GLY A 33 10.71 16.95 3.32
N PRO A 34 10.38 15.68 3.03
CA PRO A 34 9.00 15.25 2.84
C PRO A 34 8.20 15.37 4.13
N ASN A 35 6.90 15.70 4.01
CA ASN A 35 6.02 15.78 5.16
C ASN A 35 5.95 14.41 5.87
N VAL A 36 6.36 14.39 7.15
CA VAL A 36 6.48 13.16 7.97
C VAL A 36 5.17 12.38 8.04
N TYR A 37 4.02 13.06 8.08
CA TYR A 37 2.72 12.40 8.12
C TYR A 37 2.40 11.70 6.81
N LEU A 38 2.65 12.36 5.67
CA LEU A 38 2.45 11.75 4.35
C LEU A 38 3.41 10.58 4.14
N LEU A 39 4.66 10.69 4.60
CA LEU A 39 5.64 9.62 4.53
C LEU A 39 5.20 8.38 5.32
N LYS A 40 4.74 8.57 6.58
CA LYS A 40 4.20 7.47 7.40
C LYS A 40 2.99 6.82 6.74
N LEU A 41 2.11 7.63 6.15
CA LEU A 41 0.89 7.15 5.51
C LEU A 41 1.21 6.37 4.21
N LEU A 42 2.22 6.82 3.45
CA LEU A 42 2.76 6.12 2.29
C LEU A 42 3.32 4.74 2.67
N PHE A 43 4.16 4.66 3.71
CA PHE A 43 4.68 3.38 4.21
C PHE A 43 3.58 2.46 4.74
N THR A 44 2.56 3.03 5.39
CA THR A 44 1.40 2.26 5.87
C THR A 44 0.69 1.58 4.68
N ALA A 45 0.46 2.30 3.58
CA ALA A 45 -0.14 1.73 2.38
C ALA A 45 0.73 0.61 1.78
N VAL A 46 2.06 0.79 1.75
CA VAL A 46 3.01 -0.25 1.30
C VAL A 46 2.90 -1.53 2.14
N ILE A 47 2.86 -1.41 3.47
CA ILE A 47 2.71 -2.57 4.35
C ILE A 47 1.41 -3.32 4.06
N VAL A 48 0.29 -2.60 3.92
CA VAL A 48 -1.01 -3.22 3.59
C VAL A 48 -0.98 -3.95 2.26
N ILE A 49 -0.33 -3.36 1.25
CA ILE A 49 -0.10 -3.98 -0.06
C ILE A 49 0.68 -5.29 0.07
N LEU A 50 1.81 -5.27 0.79
CA LEU A 50 2.68 -6.43 0.96
C LEU A 50 1.99 -7.55 1.74
N VAL A 51 1.28 -7.23 2.82
CA VAL A 51 0.51 -8.20 3.60
C VAL A 51 -0.60 -8.82 2.74
N SER A 52 -1.27 -8.04 1.90
CA SER A 52 -2.29 -8.54 0.97
C SER A 52 -1.71 -9.53 -0.04
N PHE A 53 -0.49 -9.25 -0.54
CA PHE A 53 0.23 -10.20 -1.40
C PHE A 53 0.60 -11.48 -0.65
N ALA A 54 1.17 -11.37 0.55
CA ALA A 54 1.55 -12.52 1.37
C ALA A 54 0.35 -13.42 1.68
N LEU A 55 -0.79 -12.85 2.08
CA LEU A 55 -2.03 -13.58 2.32
C LEU A 55 -2.54 -14.28 1.04
N THR A 56 -2.39 -13.64 -0.12
CA THR A 56 -2.78 -14.25 -1.39
C THR A 56 -1.92 -15.47 -1.72
N VAL A 57 -0.60 -15.39 -1.48
CA VAL A 57 0.32 -16.52 -1.68
C VAL A 57 0.04 -17.64 -0.68
N ALA A 58 -0.10 -17.32 0.60
CA ALA A 58 -0.43 -18.28 1.65
C ALA A 58 -1.77 -18.99 1.37
N GLY A 59 -2.80 -18.24 1.00
CA GLY A 59 -4.11 -18.80 0.65
C GLY A 59 -4.05 -19.76 -0.54
N ARG A 60 -3.22 -19.45 -1.56
CA ARG A 60 -2.98 -20.39 -2.68
C ARG A 60 -2.26 -21.65 -2.22
N TYR A 61 -1.27 -21.53 -1.35
CA TYR A 61 -0.50 -22.67 -0.83
C TYR A 61 -1.39 -23.64 -0.05
N PHE A 62 -2.24 -23.14 0.85
CA PHE A 62 -3.15 -23.98 1.62
C PHE A 62 -4.25 -24.61 0.76
N ASN A 63 -4.81 -23.87 -0.21
CA ASN A 63 -5.90 -24.36 -1.05
C ASN A 63 -5.46 -25.38 -2.12
N ASN A 64 -4.16 -25.54 -2.36
CA ASN A 64 -3.59 -26.52 -3.29
C ASN A 64 -3.15 -27.83 -2.58
N LYS A 65 -3.31 -27.89 -1.25
CA LYS A 65 -2.99 -29.04 -0.39
C LYS A 65 -4.24 -29.81 0.06
N SER A 66 -5.43 -29.44 -0.43
CA SER A 66 -6.71 -30.10 -0.17
C SER A 66 -7.30 -30.69 -1.44
#